data_AF-A0A8C4R2C1-F1
#
_entry.id   AF-A0A8C4R2C1-F1
#
_cell.length_a   1.000
_cell.length_b   1.000
_cell.length_c   1.000
_cell.angle_alpha   90.00
_cell.angle_beta   90.00
_cell.angle_gamma   90.00
#
_symmetry.space_group_name_H-M   'P 1'
#
loop_
_entity.id
_entity.type
_entity.pdbx_description
1 polymer ?
#
loop_
_entity_poly.entity_id
_entity_poly.type
_entity_poly.pdbx_seq_one_letter_code
_entity_poly.pdbx_strand_id
1 'polypeptide(L)'
;MASADEFGFEDEGKESINGRMQVEEEDTEEELIYDEGVRTELLAGQKKSSSFWTFSYYQTFFDVDTRQVLNRIKGSMIPLPKRNFVRHYIRNKPDLYGPFWICATLVFAISISGNLSNFLVHRGESGFRYTPEFQKVSIAATAVYAYAWLVPLALWGCLVWWHGHAGAPAPYSFLELVCIYGYCLSSFIPAALLWLIPLEPMRWVLLVLACMLSGGVLSVALWPVLRRYGQHHATVALAFLLLLHICLGLGCKLYFFDTPQAVPAPSLPTHANNDTMHQHNQ
;
A
#
# COMPACT_ATOMS: atom_id res chain seq x y z
N MET A 1 -52.65 25.30 32.33
CA MET A 1 -51.81 24.94 31.16
C MET A 1 -50.38 24.97 31.67
N ALA A 2 -49.74 23.89 32.15
CA ALA A 2 -49.57 22.50 31.68
C ALA A 2 -48.46 22.35 30.61
N SER A 3 -47.53 21.42 30.91
CA SER A 3 -46.45 20.80 30.11
C SER A 3 -45.18 21.61 29.81
N ALA A 4 -43.96 21.08 29.78
CA ALA A 4 -43.25 19.91 30.32
C ALA A 4 -41.88 19.95 29.60
N ASP A 5 -40.80 20.32 30.29
CA ASP A 5 -39.44 20.27 29.74
C ASP A 5 -38.83 18.91 30.09
N GLU A 6 -38.98 17.94 29.18
CA GLU A 6 -38.30 16.65 29.24
C GLU A 6 -37.79 16.32 27.83
N PHE A 7 -36.60 16.80 27.47
CA PHE A 7 -35.83 16.21 26.37
C PHE A 7 -34.37 16.69 26.40
N GLY A 8 -33.41 15.75 26.51
CA GLY A 8 -32.05 15.98 26.05
C GLY A 8 -30.87 15.54 26.94
N PHE A 9 -31.02 14.68 27.95
CA PHE A 9 -29.87 14.26 28.80
C PHE A 9 -29.35 12.83 28.55
N GLU A 10 -29.86 12.10 27.55
CA GLU A 10 -29.49 10.69 27.33
C GLU A 10 -28.44 10.42 26.24
N ASP A 11 -27.94 11.46 25.53
CA ASP A 11 -27.04 11.26 24.38
C ASP A 11 -25.55 11.34 24.76
N GLU A 12 -25.15 12.25 25.66
CA GLU A 12 -23.73 12.42 26.04
C GLU A 12 -23.16 11.23 26.83
N GLY A 13 -24.00 10.49 27.55
CA GLY A 13 -23.58 9.31 28.29
C GLY A 13 -23.19 8.13 27.38
N LYS A 14 -23.82 8.01 26.21
CA LYS A 14 -23.61 6.88 25.29
C LYS A 14 -22.31 7.02 24.50
N GLU A 15 -21.95 8.24 24.08
CA GLU A 15 -20.66 8.49 23.42
C GLU A 15 -19.48 8.31 24.37
N SER A 16 -19.60 8.74 25.63
CA SER A 16 -18.55 8.59 26.65
C SER A 16 -18.29 7.12 27.01
N ILE A 17 -19.35 6.31 27.12
CA ILE A 17 -19.23 4.87 27.38
C ILE A 17 -18.65 4.15 26.17
N ASN A 18 -19.06 4.49 24.95
CA ASN A 18 -18.53 3.90 23.73
C ASN A 18 -17.03 4.23 23.54
N GLY A 19 -16.62 5.47 23.86
CA GLY A 19 -15.21 5.87 23.85
C GLY A 19 -14.38 5.13 24.90
N ARG A 20 -14.90 4.93 26.12
CA ARG A 20 -14.21 4.17 27.18
C ARG A 20 -14.07 2.68 26.84
N MET A 21 -15.12 2.08 26.27
CA MET A 21 -15.12 0.68 25.88
C MET A 21 -14.17 0.41 24.71
N GLN A 22 -14.05 1.34 23.75
CA GLN A 22 -13.05 1.27 22.68
C GLN A 22 -11.62 1.36 23.23
N VAL A 23 -11.37 2.22 24.21
CA VAL A 23 -10.04 2.35 24.84
C VAL A 23 -9.67 1.11 25.64
N GLU A 24 -10.61 0.54 26.40
CA GLU A 24 -10.36 -0.69 27.18
C GLU A 24 -10.16 -1.93 26.28
N GLU A 25 -10.90 -2.04 25.16
CA GLU A 25 -10.65 -3.10 24.16
C GLU A 25 -9.27 -2.94 23.51
N GLU A 26 -8.86 -1.72 23.17
CA GLU A 26 -7.58 -1.45 22.51
C GLU A 26 -6.37 -1.66 23.46
N ASP A 27 -6.53 -1.39 24.76
CA ASP A 27 -5.52 -1.68 25.78
C ASP A 27 -5.39 -3.19 26.05
N THR A 28 -6.53 -3.91 26.09
CA THR A 28 -6.55 -5.37 26.29
C THR A 28 -5.94 -6.11 25.09
N GLU A 29 -6.25 -5.70 23.87
CA GLU A 29 -5.62 -6.25 22.67
C GLU A 29 -4.10 -6.00 22.68
N GLU A 30 -3.64 -4.84 23.16
CA GLU A 30 -2.21 -4.50 23.22
C GLU A 30 -1.44 -5.34 24.26
N GLU A 31 -2.02 -5.59 25.43
CA GLU A 31 -1.40 -6.42 26.47
C GLU A 31 -1.25 -7.88 26.00
N LEU A 32 -2.25 -8.41 25.30
CA LEU A 32 -2.21 -9.75 24.70
C LEU A 32 -1.13 -9.88 23.62
N ILE A 33 -0.93 -8.82 22.82
CA ILE A 33 0.09 -8.78 21.76
C ILE A 33 1.50 -8.64 22.35
N TYR A 34 1.66 -7.87 23.43
CA TYR A 34 2.93 -7.78 24.16
C TYR A 34 3.34 -9.13 24.74
N ASP A 35 2.41 -9.84 25.38
CA ASP A 35 2.69 -11.17 25.93
C ASP A 35 3.03 -12.20 24.83
N GLU A 36 2.32 -12.20 23.71
CA GLU A 36 2.62 -13.07 22.56
C GLU A 36 4.01 -12.76 21.97
N GLY A 37 4.37 -11.48 21.85
CA GLY A 37 5.67 -11.01 21.37
C GLY A 37 6.83 -11.45 22.27
N VAL A 38 6.65 -11.41 23.58
CA VAL A 38 7.67 -11.86 24.56
C VAL A 38 7.77 -13.39 24.57
N ARG A 39 6.63 -14.10 24.51
CA ARG A 39 6.63 -15.58 24.44
C ARG A 39 7.31 -16.08 23.17
N THR A 40 7.09 -15.42 22.04
CA THR A 40 7.76 -15.78 20.78
C THR A 40 9.26 -15.52 20.81
N GLU A 41 9.75 -14.45 21.45
CA GLU A 41 11.20 -14.23 21.67
C GLU A 41 11.83 -15.33 22.56
N LEU A 42 11.14 -15.72 23.64
CA LEU A 42 11.61 -16.79 24.54
C LEU A 42 11.69 -18.14 23.82
N LEU A 43 10.77 -18.42 22.90
CA LEU A 43 10.76 -19.64 22.09
C LEU A 43 11.75 -19.58 20.92
N ALA A 44 12.02 -18.39 20.37
CA ALA A 44 13.00 -18.18 19.31
C ALA A 44 14.44 -18.42 19.79
N GLY A 45 14.74 -18.10 21.05
CA GLY A 45 16.03 -18.42 21.69
C GLY A 45 16.37 -19.91 21.79
N GLN A 46 15.39 -20.81 21.60
CA GLN A 46 15.59 -22.26 21.65
C GLN A 46 15.67 -22.97 20.29
N LYS A 47 15.42 -22.30 19.16
CA LYS A 47 15.49 -22.95 17.83
C LYS A 47 16.92 -22.90 17.27
N LYS A 48 17.52 -24.09 17.10
CA LYS A 48 18.80 -24.30 16.41
C LYS A 48 18.76 -23.60 15.04
N SER A 49 19.66 -22.63 14.83
CA SER A 49 19.82 -21.89 13.57
C SER A 49 19.94 -22.88 12.41
N SER A 50 18.90 -22.96 11.58
CA SER A 50 18.93 -23.69 10.33
C SER A 50 19.72 -22.89 9.30
N SER A 51 20.51 -23.56 8.47
CA SER A 51 21.27 -22.90 7.41
C SER A 51 20.31 -22.16 6.46
N PHE A 52 20.69 -20.97 6.00
CA PHE A 52 19.84 -20.06 5.21
C PHE A 52 19.34 -20.63 3.87
N TRP A 53 19.90 -21.75 3.41
CA TRP A 53 19.47 -22.47 2.20
C TRP A 53 18.41 -23.53 2.44
N THR A 54 18.06 -23.81 3.70
CA THR A 54 17.10 -24.86 4.00
C THR A 54 15.67 -24.36 3.86
N PHE A 55 14.78 -25.21 3.34
CA PHE A 55 13.35 -24.91 3.29
C PHE A 55 12.78 -24.56 4.68
N SER A 56 13.26 -25.23 5.73
CA SER A 56 12.86 -24.97 7.12
C SER A 56 13.20 -23.54 7.59
N TYR A 57 14.27 -22.93 7.08
CA TYR A 57 14.58 -21.52 7.33
C TYR A 57 13.48 -20.61 6.77
N TYR A 58 13.10 -20.81 5.49
CA TYR A 58 12.08 -19.99 4.83
C TYR A 58 10.67 -20.23 5.38
N GLN A 59 10.32 -21.46 5.75
CA GLN A 59 9.02 -21.82 6.31
C GLN A 59 8.64 -20.96 7.51
N THR A 60 9.62 -20.56 8.34
CA THR A 60 9.39 -19.73 9.53
C THR A 60 8.83 -18.34 9.20
N PHE A 61 9.09 -17.80 8.00
CA PHE A 61 8.57 -16.50 7.55
C PHE A 61 7.18 -16.59 6.90
N PHE A 62 6.68 -17.80 6.63
CA PHE A 62 5.33 -18.06 6.10
C PHE A 62 4.39 -18.68 7.14
N ASP A 63 4.95 -19.14 8.26
CA ASP A 63 4.22 -19.67 9.41
C ASP A 63 3.65 -18.51 10.25
N VAL A 64 2.58 -17.88 9.76
CA VAL A 64 1.92 -16.74 10.42
C VAL A 64 0.43 -16.99 10.64
N ASP A 65 -0.07 -16.52 11.78
CA ASP A 65 -1.49 -16.59 12.10
C ASP A 65 -2.27 -15.44 11.46
N THR A 66 -3.50 -15.71 11.01
CA THR A 66 -4.39 -14.71 10.39
C THR A 66 -4.59 -13.48 11.29
N ARG A 67 -4.67 -13.67 12.62
CA ARG A 67 -4.83 -12.57 13.59
C ARG A 67 -3.60 -11.66 13.61
N GLN A 68 -2.39 -12.22 13.52
CA GLN A 68 -1.16 -11.43 13.45
C GLN A 68 -1.13 -10.57 12.17
N VAL A 69 -1.52 -11.14 11.03
CA VAL A 69 -1.58 -10.40 9.76
C VAL A 69 -2.62 -9.28 9.82
N LEU A 70 -3.80 -9.53 10.38
CA LEU A 70 -4.85 -8.52 10.52
C LEU A 70 -4.42 -7.38 11.46
N ASN A 71 -3.79 -7.69 12.58
CA ASN A 71 -3.29 -6.68 13.52
C ASN A 71 -2.19 -5.83 12.86
N ARG A 72 -1.31 -6.45 12.07
CA ARG A 72 -0.31 -5.73 11.27
C ARG A 72 -0.95 -4.81 10.22
N ILE A 73 -2.01 -5.25 9.55
CA ILE A 73 -2.76 -4.41 8.59
C ILE A 73 -3.44 -3.25 9.31
N LYS A 74 -4.13 -3.49 10.43
CA LYS A 74 -4.79 -2.44 11.21
C LYS A 74 -3.77 -1.38 11.68
N GLY A 75 -2.65 -1.84 12.24
CA GLY A 75 -1.58 -0.95 12.70
C GLY A 75 -0.83 -0.23 11.57
N SER A 76 -0.82 -0.78 10.34
CA SER A 76 -0.26 -0.10 9.17
C SER A 76 -1.20 0.91 8.52
N MET A 77 -2.49 0.91 8.90
CA MET A 77 -3.49 1.85 8.39
C MET A 77 -3.61 3.11 9.26
N ILE A 78 -3.15 3.11 10.51
CA ILE A 78 -3.27 4.25 11.43
C ILE A 78 -1.89 4.62 12.00
N PRO A 79 -1.31 5.76 11.61
CA PRO A 79 -0.02 6.21 12.15
C PRO A 79 -0.18 6.79 13.56
N LEU A 80 -0.07 5.97 14.60
CA LEU A 80 -0.10 6.39 16.01
C LEU A 80 1.31 6.76 16.51
N PRO A 81 1.62 8.04 16.82
CA PRO A 81 2.97 8.49 17.17
C PRO A 81 3.52 7.95 18.51
N LYS A 82 2.63 7.53 19.43
CA LYS A 82 3.01 6.98 20.74
C LYS A 82 3.26 5.47 20.73
N ARG A 83 2.88 4.77 19.66
CA ARG A 83 2.91 3.31 19.54
C ARG A 83 3.77 2.95 18.32
N ASN A 84 5.06 2.69 18.55
CA ASN A 84 6.01 2.32 17.48
C ASN A 84 5.62 0.94 16.90
N PHE A 85 4.68 0.92 15.96
CA PHE A 85 4.19 -0.25 15.22
C PHE A 85 5.32 -1.23 14.82
N VAL A 86 6.44 -0.69 14.36
CA VAL A 86 7.59 -1.50 13.91
C VAL A 86 8.36 -2.16 15.06
N ARG A 87 8.45 -1.51 16.21
CA ARG A 87 9.20 -2.07 17.34
C ARG A 87 8.43 -3.20 18.04
N HIS A 88 7.10 -3.16 17.99
CA HIS A 88 6.23 -4.12 18.68
C HIS A 88 5.72 -5.26 17.80
N TYR A 89 5.35 -4.98 16.53
CA TYR A 89 4.69 -5.99 15.68
C TYR A 89 5.61 -6.69 14.67
N ILE A 90 6.71 -6.07 14.27
CA ILE A 90 7.55 -6.57 13.16
C ILE A 90 8.88 -7.15 13.67
N ARG A 91 9.42 -6.59 14.76
CA ARG A 91 10.77 -6.95 15.24
C ARG A 91 10.88 -8.38 15.79
N ASN A 92 9.80 -8.94 16.31
CA ASN A 92 9.86 -10.24 17.01
C ASN A 92 9.68 -11.44 16.06
N LYS A 93 9.04 -11.25 14.88
CA LYS A 93 8.88 -12.27 13.84
C LYS A 93 8.53 -11.62 12.48
N PRO A 94 9.50 -11.14 11.68
CA PRO A 94 9.21 -10.64 10.34
C PRO A 94 8.59 -11.76 9.49
N ASP A 95 7.69 -11.40 8.58
CA ASP A 95 7.02 -12.35 7.69
C ASP A 95 7.10 -11.91 6.22
N LEU A 96 7.00 -12.89 5.32
CA LEU A 96 6.91 -12.68 3.88
C LEU A 96 5.50 -12.93 3.34
N TYR A 97 4.65 -13.61 4.11
CA TYR A 97 3.28 -13.94 3.71
C TYR A 97 2.45 -12.67 3.49
N GLY A 98 2.39 -11.76 4.47
CA GLY A 98 1.65 -10.51 4.39
C GLY A 98 2.08 -9.64 3.22
N PRO A 99 3.36 -9.22 3.13
CA PRO A 99 3.87 -8.42 2.00
C PRO A 99 3.58 -9.02 0.64
N PHE A 100 3.76 -10.33 0.48
CA PHE A 100 3.49 -11.02 -0.78
C PHE A 100 2.02 -10.92 -1.20
N TRP A 101 1.09 -11.23 -0.29
CA TRP A 101 -0.34 -11.20 -0.58
C TRP A 101 -0.92 -9.80 -0.66
N ILE A 102 -0.43 -8.85 0.13
CA ILE A 102 -0.82 -7.43 0.03
C ILE A 102 -0.41 -6.87 -1.34
N CYS A 103 0.80 -7.17 -1.82
CA CYS A 103 1.21 -6.78 -3.17
C CYS A 103 0.33 -7.42 -4.24
N ALA A 104 0.07 -8.73 -4.15
CA ALA A 104 -0.77 -9.43 -5.13
C ALA A 104 -2.20 -8.85 -5.18
N THR A 105 -2.83 -8.67 -4.03
CA THR A 105 -4.18 -8.09 -3.94
C THR A 105 -4.24 -6.66 -4.46
N LEU A 106 -3.23 -5.84 -4.16
CA LEU A 106 -3.13 -4.48 -4.69
C LEU A 106 -3.00 -4.47 -6.22
N VAL A 107 -2.18 -5.35 -6.80
CA VAL A 107 -2.02 -5.49 -8.26
C VAL A 107 -3.34 -5.82 -8.93
N PHE A 108 -4.08 -6.80 -8.38
CA PHE A 108 -5.40 -7.15 -8.90
C PHE A 108 -6.40 -6.03 -8.71
N ALA A 109 -6.43 -5.36 -7.54
CA ALA A 109 -7.33 -4.24 -7.27
C ALA A 109 -7.12 -3.09 -8.26
N ILE A 110 -5.88 -2.63 -8.45
CA ILE A 110 -5.56 -1.55 -9.40
C ILE A 110 -5.94 -1.95 -10.82
N SER A 111 -5.60 -3.18 -11.23
CA SER A 111 -5.82 -3.64 -12.61
C SER A 111 -7.32 -3.80 -12.92
N ILE A 112 -8.08 -4.41 -12.02
CA ILE A 112 -9.52 -4.63 -12.21
C ILE A 112 -10.26 -3.30 -12.11
N SER A 113 -10.01 -2.51 -11.06
CA SER A 113 -10.66 -1.20 -10.89
C SER A 113 -10.33 -0.23 -12.01
N GLY A 114 -9.08 -0.21 -12.50
CA GLY A 114 -8.67 0.66 -13.61
C GLY A 114 -9.36 0.27 -14.93
N ASN A 115 -9.39 -1.03 -15.28
CA ASN A 115 -10.12 -1.49 -16.47
C ASN A 115 -11.63 -1.22 -16.37
N LEU A 116 -12.22 -1.47 -15.19
CA LEU A 116 -13.65 -1.25 -14.98
C LEU A 116 -14.01 0.25 -14.97
N SER A 117 -13.16 1.10 -14.37
CA SER A 117 -13.30 2.56 -14.46
C SER A 117 -13.29 3.02 -15.92
N ASN A 118 -12.35 2.52 -16.73
CA ASN A 118 -12.28 2.90 -18.14
C ASN A 118 -13.55 2.50 -18.89
N PHE A 119 -14.09 1.31 -18.60
CA PHE A 119 -15.37 0.88 -19.12
C PHE A 119 -16.52 1.79 -18.67
N LEU A 120 -16.60 2.17 -17.39
CA LEU A 120 -17.64 3.05 -16.86
C LEU A 120 -17.66 4.44 -17.50
N VAL A 121 -16.48 5.02 -17.78
CA VAL A 121 -16.35 6.33 -18.43
C VAL A 121 -16.90 6.30 -19.87
N HIS A 122 -16.66 5.22 -20.62
CA HIS A 122 -17.07 5.09 -22.02
C HIS A 122 -18.41 4.37 -22.23
N ARG A 123 -19.17 4.10 -21.14
CA ARG A 123 -20.52 3.51 -21.22
C ARG A 123 -21.44 4.44 -22.00
N GLY A 124 -21.87 4.03 -23.19
CA GLY A 124 -22.87 4.73 -23.99
C GLY A 124 -22.34 5.45 -25.23
N GLU A 125 -21.02 5.40 -25.50
CA GLU A 125 -20.46 5.95 -26.73
C GLU A 125 -20.67 5.00 -27.92
N SER A 126 -21.31 5.49 -28.98
CA SER A 126 -21.55 4.78 -30.24
C SER A 126 -20.26 4.67 -31.06
N GLY A 127 -19.33 3.82 -30.62
CA GLY A 127 -18.04 3.58 -31.28
C GLY A 127 -16.98 2.91 -30.41
N PHE A 128 -17.20 2.85 -29.09
CA PHE A 128 -16.22 2.26 -28.17
C PHE A 128 -16.29 0.74 -28.17
N ARG A 129 -15.28 0.08 -28.76
CA ARG A 129 -15.09 -1.37 -28.64
C ARG A 129 -14.16 -1.64 -27.46
N TYR A 130 -14.72 -2.10 -26.35
CA TYR A 130 -13.94 -2.49 -25.18
C TYR A 130 -12.99 -3.65 -25.51
N THR A 131 -11.69 -3.42 -25.34
CA THR A 131 -10.65 -4.45 -25.38
C THR A 131 -9.94 -4.49 -24.03
N PRO A 132 -10.07 -5.57 -23.25
CA PRO A 132 -9.35 -5.70 -21.98
C PRO A 132 -7.84 -5.58 -22.18
N GLU A 133 -7.20 -4.65 -21.47
CA GLU A 133 -5.75 -4.44 -21.54
C GLU A 133 -5.06 -5.31 -20.49
N PHE A 134 -4.83 -6.60 -20.81
CA PHE A 134 -4.15 -7.53 -19.90
C PHE A 134 -2.73 -7.08 -19.51
N GLN A 135 -2.08 -6.27 -20.35
CA GLN A 135 -0.77 -5.68 -20.08
C GLN A 135 -0.76 -4.80 -18.82
N LYS A 136 -1.90 -4.18 -18.44
CA LYS A 136 -2.02 -3.40 -17.21
C LYS A 136 -1.66 -4.22 -15.98
N VAL A 137 -2.01 -5.51 -15.95
CA VAL A 137 -1.67 -6.40 -14.82
C VAL A 137 -0.16 -6.56 -14.69
N SER A 138 0.55 -6.78 -15.79
CA SER A 138 2.01 -6.93 -15.78
C SER A 138 2.72 -5.64 -15.35
N ILE A 139 2.23 -4.48 -15.80
CA ILE A 139 2.80 -3.18 -15.42
C ILE A 139 2.53 -2.89 -13.93
N ALA A 140 1.31 -3.14 -13.45
CA ALA A 140 0.98 -3.00 -12.03
C ALA A 140 1.83 -3.92 -11.17
N ALA A 141 1.95 -5.20 -11.56
CA ALA A 141 2.81 -6.18 -10.88
C ALA A 141 4.26 -5.70 -10.81
N THR A 142 4.81 -5.27 -11.95
CA THR A 142 6.19 -4.77 -12.01
C THR A 142 6.37 -3.57 -11.11
N ALA A 143 5.50 -2.56 -11.16
CA ALA A 143 5.60 -1.36 -10.35
C ALA A 143 5.51 -1.65 -8.85
N VAL A 144 4.48 -2.41 -8.42
CA VAL A 144 4.23 -2.71 -7.00
C VAL A 144 5.32 -3.60 -6.42
N TYR A 145 5.70 -4.69 -7.10
CA TYR A 145 6.75 -5.59 -6.60
C TYR A 145 8.14 -4.95 -6.67
N ALA A 146 8.45 -4.17 -7.72
CA ALA A 146 9.71 -3.43 -7.76
C ALA A 146 9.81 -2.45 -6.59
N TYR A 147 8.74 -1.72 -6.28
CA TYR A 147 8.71 -0.84 -5.12
C TYR A 147 8.88 -1.62 -3.80
N ALA A 148 8.12 -2.70 -3.61
CA ALA A 148 8.11 -3.48 -2.37
C ALA A 148 9.43 -4.24 -2.09
N TRP A 149 10.26 -4.49 -3.11
CA TRP A 149 11.52 -5.24 -2.96
C TRP A 149 12.77 -4.38 -3.17
N LEU A 150 12.81 -3.57 -4.25
CA LEU A 150 14.02 -2.82 -4.60
C LEU A 150 14.25 -1.63 -3.66
N VAL A 151 13.18 -0.97 -3.19
CA VAL A 151 13.33 0.17 -2.28
C VAL A 151 13.86 -0.28 -0.90
N PRO A 152 13.29 -1.33 -0.26
CA PRO A 152 13.89 -1.94 0.93
C PRO A 152 15.32 -2.43 0.73
N LEU A 153 15.63 -3.02 -0.43
CA LEU A 153 16.97 -3.51 -0.75
C LEU A 153 17.98 -2.36 -0.83
N ALA A 154 17.63 -1.29 -1.53
CA ALA A 154 18.47 -0.09 -1.65
C ALA A 154 18.66 0.57 -0.28
N LEU A 155 17.59 0.72 0.50
CA LEU A 155 17.65 1.26 1.86
C LEU A 155 18.53 0.39 2.76
N TRP A 156 18.37 -0.94 2.72
CA TRP A 156 19.19 -1.88 3.47
C TRP A 156 20.67 -1.76 3.08
N GLY A 157 20.98 -1.70 1.78
CA GLY A 157 22.34 -1.50 1.28
C GLY A 157 22.95 -0.19 1.77
N CYS A 158 22.20 0.92 1.73
CA CYS A 158 22.63 2.21 2.27
C CYS A 158 22.87 2.13 3.79
N LEU A 159 21.97 1.48 4.53
CA LEU A 159 22.12 1.29 5.98
C LEU A 159 23.38 0.48 6.29
N VAL A 160 23.63 -0.63 5.60
CA VAL A 160 24.84 -1.46 5.76
C VAL A 160 26.10 -0.65 5.41
N TRP A 161 26.06 0.16 4.35
CA TRP A 161 27.18 1.02 3.97
C TRP A 161 27.52 2.04 5.06
N TRP A 162 26.52 2.76 5.58
CA TRP A 162 26.71 3.68 6.70
C TRP A 162 27.15 2.96 7.98
N HIS A 163 26.72 1.71 8.14
CA HIS A 163 27.07 0.87 9.28
C HIS A 163 28.52 0.38 9.26
N GLY A 164 29.04 0.02 8.09
CA GLY A 164 30.42 -0.43 7.91
C GLY A 164 31.46 0.58 8.40
N HIS A 165 31.08 1.86 8.47
CA HIS A 165 31.93 2.93 9.01
C HIS A 165 31.85 3.06 10.55
N ALA A 166 30.86 2.44 11.21
CA ALA A 166 30.53 2.61 12.63
C ALA A 166 30.72 1.35 13.50
N GLY A 167 30.95 0.17 12.90
CA GLY A 167 31.40 -1.03 13.62
C GLY A 167 30.39 -1.73 14.55
N ALA A 168 29.09 -1.47 14.40
CA ALA A 168 28.04 -2.17 15.16
C ALA A 168 27.34 -3.25 14.28
N PRO A 169 26.23 -3.86 14.74
CA PRO A 169 25.34 -4.64 13.87
C PRO A 169 24.24 -3.76 13.24
N ALA A 170 23.82 -4.10 12.01
CA ALA A 170 22.74 -3.41 11.30
C ALA A 170 21.42 -3.42 12.13
N PRO A 171 20.71 -2.28 12.23
CA PRO A 171 19.57 -2.15 13.13
C PRO A 171 18.31 -2.89 12.66
N TYR A 172 18.15 -3.09 11.35
CA TYR A 172 17.11 -3.90 10.73
C TYR A 172 17.70 -4.85 9.68
N SER A 173 17.15 -6.05 9.64
CA SER A 173 17.32 -7.02 8.57
C SER A 173 16.57 -6.58 7.32
N PHE A 174 17.01 -7.08 6.15
CA PHE A 174 16.32 -6.84 4.88
C PHE A 174 14.85 -7.27 4.92
N LEU A 175 14.55 -8.42 5.54
CA LEU A 175 13.20 -8.97 5.63
C LEU A 175 12.28 -8.09 6.49
N GLU A 176 12.79 -7.49 7.57
CA GLU A 176 12.01 -6.50 8.35
C GLU A 176 11.63 -5.29 7.49
N LEU A 177 12.55 -4.81 6.64
CA LEU A 177 12.25 -3.69 5.73
C LEU A 177 11.23 -4.08 4.66
N VAL A 178 11.35 -5.26 4.04
CA VAL A 178 10.34 -5.76 3.08
C VAL A 178 8.97 -5.90 3.75
N CYS A 179 8.95 -6.39 5.00
CA CYS A 179 7.75 -6.50 5.81
C CYS A 179 7.09 -5.12 6.02
N ILE A 180 7.84 -4.14 6.54
CA ILE A 180 7.36 -2.77 6.75
C ILE A 180 6.77 -2.18 5.45
N TYR A 181 7.53 -2.25 4.34
CA TYR A 181 7.10 -1.68 3.07
C TYR A 181 5.87 -2.38 2.51
N GLY A 182 5.81 -3.71 2.60
CA GLY A 182 4.65 -4.49 2.17
C GLY A 182 3.38 -4.14 2.95
N TYR A 183 3.47 -4.04 4.27
CA TYR A 183 2.30 -3.68 5.10
C TYR A 183 1.84 -2.23 4.90
N CYS A 184 2.76 -1.30 4.63
CA CYS A 184 2.37 0.08 4.30
C CYS A 184 1.53 0.17 3.00
N LEU A 185 1.67 -0.78 2.07
CA LEU A 185 0.89 -0.80 0.83
C LEU A 185 -0.57 -1.25 1.04
N SER A 186 -0.93 -1.79 2.21
CA SER A 186 -2.30 -2.24 2.48
C SER A 186 -3.33 -1.11 2.35
N SER A 187 -2.96 0.13 2.70
CA SER A 187 -3.84 1.29 2.60
C SER A 187 -4.18 1.69 1.16
N PHE A 188 -3.35 1.30 0.19
CA PHE A 188 -3.63 1.51 -1.23
C PHE A 188 -4.70 0.56 -1.76
N ILE A 189 -4.96 -0.58 -1.12
CA ILE A 189 -5.99 -1.54 -1.54
C ILE A 189 -7.39 -0.90 -1.47
N PRO A 190 -7.87 -0.38 -0.33
CA PRO A 190 -9.18 0.27 -0.28
C PRO A 190 -9.23 1.52 -1.17
N ALA A 191 -8.12 2.27 -1.29
CA ALA A 191 -8.05 3.42 -2.21
C ALA A 191 -8.24 3.00 -3.68
N ALA A 192 -7.58 1.92 -4.12
CA ALA A 192 -7.70 1.41 -5.48
C ALA A 192 -9.11 0.89 -5.81
N LEU A 193 -9.82 0.32 -4.83
CA LEU A 193 -11.22 -0.05 -4.99
C LEU A 193 -12.13 1.18 -5.09
N LEU A 194 -11.89 2.21 -4.28
CA LEU A 194 -12.69 3.44 -4.31
C LEU A 194 -12.43 4.29 -5.57
N TRP A 195 -11.23 4.24 -6.15
CA TRP A 195 -10.91 4.88 -7.44
C TRP A 195 -11.69 4.33 -8.62
N LEU A 196 -12.38 3.20 -8.45
CA LEU A 196 -13.35 2.68 -9.43
C LEU A 196 -14.39 3.74 -9.82
N ILE A 197 -14.80 4.59 -8.87
CA ILE A 197 -15.77 5.66 -9.11
C ILE A 197 -15.06 6.78 -9.91
N PRO A 198 -15.55 7.16 -11.11
CA PRO A 198 -14.92 8.17 -11.97
C PRO A 198 -15.23 9.60 -11.52
N LEU A 199 -14.98 9.91 -10.24
CA LEU A 199 -15.09 11.26 -9.68
C LEU A 199 -13.69 11.84 -9.43
N GLU A 200 -13.29 12.82 -10.22
CA GLU A 200 -11.93 13.34 -10.22
C GLU A 200 -11.49 13.94 -8.87
N PRO A 201 -12.28 14.81 -8.19
CA PRO A 201 -11.89 15.33 -6.88
C PRO A 201 -11.74 14.22 -5.82
N MET A 202 -12.63 13.22 -5.85
CA MET A 202 -12.60 12.08 -4.94
C MET A 202 -11.30 11.28 -5.10
N ARG A 203 -10.83 11.07 -6.34
CA ARG A 203 -9.59 10.34 -6.62
C ARG A 203 -8.36 11.03 -6.03
N TRP A 204 -8.28 12.35 -6.16
CA TRP A 204 -7.19 13.14 -5.58
C TRP A 204 -7.22 13.11 -4.05
N VAL A 205 -8.40 13.26 -3.43
CA VAL A 205 -8.54 13.17 -1.97
C VAL A 205 -8.10 11.80 -1.46
N LEU A 206 -8.53 10.72 -2.13
CA LEU A 206 -8.13 9.35 -1.77
C LEU A 206 -6.63 9.11 -1.98
N LEU A 207 -6.02 9.69 -3.02
CA LEU A 207 -4.57 9.63 -3.24
C LEU A 207 -3.81 10.27 -2.07
N VAL A 208 -4.18 11.50 -1.72
CA VAL A 208 -3.55 12.23 -0.62
C VAL A 208 -3.72 11.47 0.69
N LEU A 209 -4.95 11.00 0.98
CA LEU A 209 -5.23 10.25 2.20
C LEU A 209 -4.43 8.93 2.26
N ALA A 210 -4.42 8.15 1.19
CA ALA A 210 -3.67 6.89 1.13
C ALA A 210 -2.17 7.12 1.34
N CYS A 211 -1.58 8.08 0.63
CA CYS A 211 -0.17 8.45 0.75
C CYS A 211 0.17 9.01 2.14
N MET A 212 -0.72 9.78 2.76
CA MET A 212 -0.49 10.32 4.11
C MET A 212 -0.52 9.23 5.17
N LEU A 213 -1.49 8.31 5.12
CA LEU A 213 -1.60 7.21 6.08
C LEU A 213 -0.38 6.27 5.97
N SER A 214 -0.11 5.77 4.76
CA SER A 214 1.01 4.85 4.51
C SER A 214 2.38 5.49 4.68
N GLY A 215 2.57 6.71 4.16
CA GLY A 215 3.80 7.49 4.35
C GLY A 215 4.03 7.87 5.81
N GLY A 216 2.96 8.14 6.56
CA GLY A 216 3.03 8.36 8.01
C GLY A 216 3.55 7.12 8.75
N VAL A 217 2.98 5.94 8.48
CA VAL A 217 3.45 4.67 9.07
C VAL A 217 4.91 4.41 8.69
N LEU A 218 5.28 4.58 7.42
CA LEU A 218 6.64 4.42 6.95
C LEU A 218 7.62 5.39 7.64
N SER A 219 7.18 6.62 7.89
CA SER A 219 7.98 7.63 8.59
C SER A 219 8.22 7.26 10.04
N VAL A 220 7.17 6.91 10.79
CA VAL A 220 7.27 6.48 12.19
C VAL A 220 8.15 5.22 12.30
N ALA A 221 8.00 4.29 11.36
CA ALA A 221 8.77 3.06 11.24
C ALA A 221 10.28 3.29 11.09
N LEU A 222 10.67 4.13 10.13
CA LEU A 222 12.06 4.25 9.71
C LEU A 222 12.83 5.35 10.44
N TRP A 223 12.13 6.36 10.98
CA TRP A 223 12.73 7.46 11.72
C TRP A 223 13.72 7.04 12.82
N PRO A 224 13.40 6.11 13.74
CA PRO A 224 14.33 5.72 14.81
C PRO A 224 15.60 5.03 14.32
N VAL A 225 15.57 4.44 13.11
CA VAL A 225 16.73 3.80 12.50
C VAL A 225 17.56 4.79 11.70
N LEU A 226 16.91 5.62 10.88
CA LEU A 226 17.58 6.64 10.08
C LEU A 226 18.29 7.67 10.94
N ARG A 227 17.65 8.13 12.03
CA ARG A 227 18.22 9.17 12.92
C ARG A 227 19.54 8.79 13.60
N ARG A 228 19.88 7.50 13.65
CA ARG A 228 21.14 7.01 14.25
C ARG A 228 22.37 7.47 13.48
N TYR A 229 22.21 7.76 12.18
CA TYR A 229 23.30 8.15 11.28
C TYR A 229 23.44 9.68 11.15
N GLY A 230 22.69 10.45 11.93
CA GLY A 230 22.69 11.92 11.91
C GLY A 230 21.38 12.48 11.35
N GLN A 231 20.96 13.62 11.89
CA GLN A 231 19.67 14.23 11.56
C GLN A 231 19.55 14.57 10.07
N HIS A 232 20.61 15.11 9.45
CA HIS A 232 20.59 15.49 8.04
C HIS A 232 20.46 14.29 7.09
N HIS A 233 21.26 13.23 7.30
CA HIS A 233 21.15 12.02 6.49
C HIS A 233 19.78 11.35 6.66
N ALA A 234 19.24 11.37 7.89
CA ALA A 234 17.93 10.80 8.18
C ALA A 234 16.79 11.55 7.49
N THR A 235 16.80 12.88 7.51
CA THR A 235 15.75 13.68 6.86
C THR A 235 15.82 13.55 5.34
N VAL A 236 17.01 13.58 4.75
CA VAL A 236 17.19 13.40 3.30
C VAL A 236 16.72 12.01 2.86
N ALA A 237 17.14 10.96 3.57
CA ALA A 237 16.71 9.60 3.28
C ALA A 237 15.19 9.46 3.39
N LEU A 238 14.58 9.95 4.48
CA LEU A 238 13.14 9.85 4.67
C LEU A 238 12.37 10.64 3.60
N ALA A 239 12.80 11.85 3.25
CA ALA A 239 12.18 12.65 2.20
C ALA A 239 12.23 11.93 0.85
N PHE A 240 13.36 11.30 0.51
CA PHE A 240 13.50 10.51 -0.71
C PHE A 240 12.56 9.30 -0.75
N LEU A 241 12.43 8.58 0.37
CA LEU A 241 11.52 7.44 0.49
C LEU A 241 10.05 7.85 0.35
N LEU A 242 9.66 8.96 0.99
CA LEU A 242 8.31 9.52 0.85
C LEU A 242 8.04 9.99 -0.58
N LEU A 243 9.02 10.58 -1.24
CA LEU A 243 8.90 10.96 -2.65
C LEU A 243 8.63 9.74 -3.52
N LEU A 244 9.40 8.66 -3.38
CA LEU A 244 9.17 7.40 -4.12
C LEU A 244 7.77 6.83 -3.84
N HIS A 245 7.30 6.94 -2.60
CA HIS A 245 5.98 6.46 -2.21
C HIS A 245 4.84 7.26 -2.87
N ILE A 246 4.98 8.59 -2.89
CA ILE A 246 4.06 9.49 -3.60
C ILE A 246 4.11 9.23 -5.11
N CYS A 247 5.29 9.00 -5.69
CA CYS A 247 5.45 8.65 -7.09
C CYS A 247 4.75 7.33 -7.44
N LEU A 248 4.80 6.31 -6.57
CA LEU A 248 4.04 5.09 -6.76
C LEU A 248 2.54 5.37 -6.80
N GLY A 249 2.02 6.12 -5.82
CA GLY A 249 0.60 6.47 -5.76
C GLY A 249 0.12 7.29 -6.97
N LEU A 250 0.89 8.30 -7.36
CA LEU A 250 0.65 9.09 -8.58
C LEU A 250 0.69 8.21 -9.83
N GLY A 251 1.70 7.35 -9.98
CA GLY A 251 1.81 6.43 -11.10
C GLY A 251 0.58 5.52 -11.20
N CYS A 252 0.13 4.98 -10.07
CA CYS A 252 -1.10 4.18 -10.01
C CYS A 252 -2.33 4.97 -10.45
N LYS A 253 -2.54 6.18 -9.93
CA LYS A 253 -3.69 7.04 -10.30
C LYS A 253 -3.64 7.42 -11.78
N LEU A 254 -2.53 8.02 -12.22
CA LEU A 254 -2.39 8.60 -13.56
C LEU A 254 -2.36 7.54 -14.67
N TYR A 255 -1.75 6.37 -14.44
CA TYR A 255 -1.64 5.36 -15.50
C TYR A 255 -2.88 4.47 -15.62
N PHE A 256 -3.52 4.14 -14.49
CA PHE A 256 -4.61 3.16 -14.47
C PHE A 256 -6.00 3.79 -14.45
N PHE A 257 -6.15 5.03 -13.98
CA PHE A 257 -7.44 5.67 -13.76
C PHE A 257 -7.65 6.95 -14.58
N ASP A 258 -6.59 7.60 -15.06
CA ASP A 258 -6.68 8.69 -16.03
C ASP A 258 -6.44 8.14 -17.42
N THR A 259 -7.48 8.08 -18.25
CA THR A 259 -7.35 7.60 -19.63
C THR A 259 -6.81 8.74 -20.50
N PRO A 260 -5.65 8.61 -21.18
CA PRO A 260 -5.32 9.46 -22.31
C PRO A 260 -6.34 9.17 -23.43
N GLN A 261 -6.89 10.21 -24.05
CA GLN A 261 -7.91 10.07 -25.09
C GLN A 261 -7.50 9.04 -26.15
N ALA A 262 -8.44 8.14 -26.48
CA ALA A 262 -8.27 7.22 -27.59
C ALA A 262 -7.90 8.03 -28.85
N VAL A 263 -6.78 7.67 -29.47
CA VAL A 263 -6.32 8.23 -30.74
C VAL A 263 -7.50 8.20 -31.73
N PRO A 264 -7.91 9.33 -32.32
CA PRO A 264 -9.01 9.32 -33.27
C PRO A 264 -8.68 8.35 -34.40
N ALA A 265 -9.61 7.45 -34.70
CA ALA A 265 -9.45 6.44 -35.74
C ALA A 265 -8.96 7.11 -37.04
N PRO A 266 -8.01 6.49 -37.77
CA PRO A 266 -7.55 7.05 -39.03
C PRO A 266 -8.77 7.19 -39.94
N SER A 267 -9.06 8.42 -40.36
CA SER A 267 -10.11 8.68 -41.34
C SER A 267 -9.81 7.85 -42.58
N LEU A 268 -10.71 6.92 -42.90
CA LEU A 268 -10.67 6.17 -44.14
C LEU A 268 -10.50 7.16 -45.30
N PRO A 269 -9.53 6.98 -46.22
CA PRO A 269 -9.41 7.83 -47.38
C PRO A 269 -10.70 7.70 -48.19
N THR A 270 -11.45 8.79 -48.28
CA THR A 270 -12.54 8.95 -49.23
C THR A 270 -11.98 8.68 -50.61
N HIS A 271 -12.32 7.53 -51.21
CA HIS A 271 -12.05 7.28 -52.61
C HIS A 271 -12.86 8.30 -53.42
N ALA A 272 -12.21 9.41 -53.78
CA ALA A 272 -12.72 10.34 -54.75
C ALA A 272 -12.66 9.64 -56.12
N ASN A 273 -13.82 9.22 -56.63
CA ASN A 273 -13.98 8.77 -58.01
C ASN A 273 -13.61 9.92 -58.96
N ASN A 274 -12.39 9.90 -59.48
CA ASN A 274 -12.01 10.62 -60.68
C ASN A 274 -11.85 9.61 -61.83
N ASP A 275 -12.97 9.11 -62.35
CA ASP A 275 -12.97 8.47 -63.67
C ASP A 275 -13.27 9.54 -64.72
N THR A 276 -12.19 10.16 -65.21
CA THR A 276 -12.17 10.84 -66.50
C THR A 276 -11.30 10.02 -67.43
N MET A 277 -11.90 9.39 -68.45
CA MET A 277 -11.34 8.81 -69.70
C MET A 277 -12.30 7.67 -70.12
N HIS A 278 -12.78 7.48 -71.33
CA HIS A 278 -12.45 8.02 -72.64
C HIS A 278 -13.62 7.70 -73.58
N GLN A 279 -13.87 8.61 -74.54
CA GLN A 279 -14.58 8.32 -75.78
C GLN A 279 -14.01 7.07 -76.48
N HIS A 280 -14.87 6.12 -76.86
CA HIS A 280 -14.64 5.31 -78.07
C HIS A 280 -15.96 4.76 -78.65
N ASN A 281 -16.44 5.45 -79.68
CA ASN A 281 -16.97 4.95 -80.96
C ASN A 281 -17.48 3.49 -81.02
N GLN A 282 -18.80 3.32 -81.09
CA GLN A 282 -19.54 2.56 -82.13
C GLN A 282 -21.05 2.77 -82.00
#